data_AF-A0A955NLH7-F1
#
_entry.id   AF-A0A955NLH7-F1
#
_cell.length_a   1.000
_cell.length_b   1.000
_cell.length_c   1.000
_cell.angle_alpha   90.00
_cell.angle_beta   90.00
_cell.angle_gamma   90.00
#
_symmetry.space_group_name_H-M   'P 1'
#
loop_
_entity.id
_entity.type
_entity.pdbx_description
1 polymer ?
#
loop_
_entity_poly.entity_id
_entity_poly.type
_entity_poly.pdbx_seq_one_letter_code
_entity_poly.pdbx_strand_id
1 'polypeptide(L)' 'KKSSGSAVLEGLEIDGRIVMIYSPEGLNDTSNVQGCCCCGGNEVKNSQEVNVNVITYSLTH' A
#
# COMPACT_ATOMS: atom_id res chain seq x y z
N LYS A 1 3.02 -1.60 -17.17
CA LYS A 1 2.73 -0.21 -17.61
C LYS A 1 3.26 0.70 -16.51
N LYS A 2 4.20 1.61 -16.77
CA LYS A 2 4.58 2.61 -15.76
C LYS A 2 3.42 3.60 -15.64
N SER A 3 2.73 3.59 -14.50
CA SER A 3 1.66 4.52 -14.18
C SER A 3 2.21 5.94 -14.16
N SER A 4 1.66 6.82 -15.00
CA SER A 4 1.92 8.26 -14.98
C SER A 4 0.96 9.00 -14.03
N GLY A 5 0.22 8.27 -13.19
CA GLY A 5 -0.90 8.77 -12.42
C GLY A 5 -0.64 8.73 -10.91
N SER A 6 -1.36 9.58 -10.18
CA SER A 6 -1.48 9.51 -8.72
C SER A 6 -1.64 8.07 -8.25
N ALA A 7 -0.88 7.67 -7.22
CA ALA A 7 -1.17 6.42 -6.52
C ALA A 7 -2.58 6.49 -5.91
N VAL A 8 -3.34 5.40 -6.04
CA VAL A 8 -4.71 5.27 -5.50
C VAL A 8 -4.75 4.06 -4.58
N LEU A 9 -5.40 4.22 -3.43
CA LEU A 9 -5.72 3.14 -2.51
C LEU A 9 -7.23 2.95 -2.52
N GLU A 10 -7.67 1.70 -2.61
CA GLU A 10 -9.06 1.29 -2.50
C GLU A 10 -9.26 0.62 -1.14
N GLY A 11 -10.44 0.82 -0.53
CA GLY A 11 -10.79 0.26 0.77
C GLY A 11 -12.11 -0.50 0.73
N LEU A 12 -12.22 -1.54 1.56
CA LEU A 12 -13.49 -2.15 1.91
C LEU A 12 -13.83 -1.79 3.36
N GLU A 13 -15.03 -1.28 3.55
CA GLU A 13 -15.59 -1.01 4.87
C GLU A 13 -16.69 -2.03 5.21
N ILE A 14 -16.64 -2.56 6.43
CA ILE A 14 -17.70 -3.38 7.02
C ILE A 14 -18.01 -2.79 8.40
N ASP A 15 -19.28 -2.51 8.67
CA ASP A 15 -19.76 -1.92 9.92
C ASP A 15 -19.00 -0.63 10.34
N GLY A 16 -18.66 0.20 9.34
CA GLY A 16 -17.94 1.46 9.55
C GLY A 16 -16.45 1.31 9.87
N ARG A 17 -15.88 0.12 9.69
CA ARG A 17 -14.44 -0.15 9.89
C ARG A 17 -13.78 -0.54 8.58
N ILE A 18 -12.57 -0.05 8.36
CA ILE A 18 -11.73 -0.45 7.22
C ILE A 18 -11.21 -1.85 7.49
N VAL A 19 -11.67 -2.83 6.72
CA VAL A 19 -11.28 -4.25 6.88
C VAL A 19 -10.31 -4.73 5.81
N MET A 20 -10.18 -3.98 4.71
CA MET A 20 -9.24 -4.28 3.64
C MET A 20 -8.78 -2.99 2.99
N ILE A 21 -7.49 -2.93 2.65
CA ILE A 21 -6.90 -1.90 1.80
C ILE A 21 -6.22 -2.60 0.64
N TYR A 22 -6.49 -2.11 -0.57
CA TYR A 22 -5.94 -2.63 -1.81
C TYR A 22 -5.24 -1.51 -2.58
N SER A 23 -4.13 -1.84 -3.23
CA SER A 23 -3.42 -0.96 -4.16
C SER A 23 -3.10 -1.75 -5.41
N PRO A 24 -3.55 -1.31 -6.60
CA PRO A 24 -3.18 -1.96 -7.86
C PRO A 24 -1.69 -1.79 -8.18
N GLU A 25 -1.04 -0.76 -7.64
CA GLU A 25 0.39 -0.48 -7.84
C GLU A 25 1.29 -1.22 -6.81
N GLY A 26 0.68 -1.86 -5.81
CA GLY A 26 1.39 -2.43 -4.65
C GLY A 26 1.56 -1.43 -3.51
N LEU A 27 1.76 -1.97 -2.30
CA LEU A 27 1.90 -1.20 -1.06
C LEU A 27 3.20 -1.53 -0.29
N ASN A 28 4.02 -2.44 -0.83
CA ASN A 28 5.25 -2.86 -0.18
C ASN A 28 6.38 -1.88 -0.51
N ASP A 29 7.22 -1.56 0.48
CA ASP A 29 8.50 -0.92 0.21
C ASP A 29 9.44 -1.94 -0.46
N THR A 30 9.78 -1.69 -1.73
CA THR A 30 10.72 -2.56 -2.47
C THR A 30 12.11 -1.94 -2.61
N SER A 31 12.36 -0.80 -1.98
CA SER A 31 13.69 -0.17 -1.97
C SER A 31 14.76 -1.04 -1.27
N ASN A 32 14.34 -1.86 -0.30
CA ASN A 32 15.21 -2.75 0.47
C ASN A 32 15.27 -4.19 -0.09
N VAL A 33 14.59 -4.47 -1.20
CA VAL A 33 14.56 -5.82 -1.80
C VAL A 33 15.87 -6.12 -2.52
N GLN A 34 16.43 -7.31 -2.26
CA GLN A 34 17.58 -7.86 -2.99
C GLN A 34 17.15 -9.05 -3.84
N GLY A 35 17.70 -9.16 -5.06
CA GLY A 35 17.50 -10.33 -5.93
C GLY A 35 16.15 -10.41 -6.64
N CYS A 36 15.39 -9.31 -6.73
CA CYS A 36 14.10 -9.31 -7.44
C CYS A 36 14.19 -8.65 -8.81
N CYS A 37 13.74 -9.37 -9.84
CA CYS A 37 13.73 -8.89 -11.23
C CYS A 37 12.38 -8.28 -11.68
N CYS A 38 11.32 -8.41 -10.88
CA CYS A 38 9.95 -8.02 -11.27
C CYS A 38 9.13 -7.38 -10.14
N CYS A 39 9.78 -6.95 -9.05
CA CYS A 39 9.08 -6.30 -7.96
C CYS A 39 8.62 -4.91 -8.40
N GLY A 40 7.31 -4.71 -8.48
CA GLY A 40 6.69 -3.39 -8.35
C GLY A 40 6.50 -3.04 -6.87
N GLY A 41 5.86 -1.91 -6.58
CA GLY A 41 5.57 -1.44 -5.22
C GLY A 41 6.26 -0.13 -4.84
N ASN A 42 7.11 0.43 -5.70
CA ASN A 42 7.75 1.74 -5.48
C ASN A 42 6.95 2.92 -6.08
N GLU A 43 5.78 2.63 -6.64
CA GLU A 43 4.88 3.59 -7.24
C GLU A 43 4.15 4.42 -6.15
N VAL A 44 3.91 3.83 -4.98
CA VAL A 44 3.47 4.54 -3.77
C VAL A 44 4.71 5.06 -3.04
N LYS A 45 5.08 6.32 -3.28
CA LYS A 45 6.33 6.92 -2.75
C LYS A 45 6.42 6.99 -1.22
N ASN A 46 5.28 7.00 -0.55
CA ASN A 46 5.14 7.05 0.91
C ASN A 46 4.54 5.73 1.46
N SER A 47 4.86 4.59 0.83
CA SER A 47 4.32 3.28 1.19
C SER A 47 4.61 2.90 2.64
N GLN A 48 5.79 3.29 3.16
CA GLN A 48 6.15 3.06 4.55
C GLN A 48 5.21 3.79 5.52
N GLU A 49 4.95 5.08 5.32
CA GLU A 49 4.04 5.87 6.15
C GLU A 49 2.60 5.35 6.04
N VAL A 50 2.16 4.99 4.83
CA VAL A 50 0.85 4.37 4.62
C VAL A 50 0.75 3.07 5.42
N ASN A 51 1.72 2.17 5.33
CA ASN A 51 1.70 0.89 6.05
C ASN A 51 1.70 1.09 7.57
N VAL A 52 2.44 2.07 8.09
CA VAL A 52 2.39 2.42 9.52
C VAL A 52 0.98 2.85 9.92
N ASN A 53 0.30 3.65 9.09
CA ASN A 53 -1.09 4.04 9.36
C ASN A 53 -2.06 2.85 9.29
N VAL A 54 -1.91 1.96 8.30
CA VAL A 54 -2.74 0.74 8.19
C VAL A 54 -2.61 -0.12 9.43
N ILE A 55 -1.38 -0.38 9.89
CA ILE A 55 -1.12 -1.17 11.10
C ILE A 55 -1.67 -0.45 12.33
N THR A 56 -1.41 0.86 12.46
CA THR A 56 -1.88 1.65 13.60
C THR A 56 -3.41 1.62 13.70
N TYR A 57 -4.11 1.86 12.58
CA TYR A 57 -5.56 1.77 12.52
C TYR A 57 -6.05 0.39 12.94
N SER A 58 -5.49 -0.68 12.35
CA SER A 58 -5.87 -2.08 12.63
C SER A 58 -5.70 -2.47 14.10
N LEU A 59 -4.78 -1.84 14.81
CA LEU A 59 -4.51 -2.12 16.23
C LEU A 59 -5.32 -1.23 17.19
N THR A 60 -5.94 -0.16 16.71
CA THR A 60 -6.53 0.88 17.57
C THR A 60 -8.01 1.20 17.31
N HIS A 61 -8.59 0.73 16.20
CA HIS A 61 -9.98 0.99 15.79
C HIS A 61 -10.68 -0.31 15.37
#